data_AF-A0A6J4NUA0-F1
#
_entry.id   AF-A0A6J4NUA0-F1
#
_cell.length_a   1.000
_cell.length_b   1.000
_cell.length_c   1.000
_cell.angle_alpha   90.00
_cell.angle_beta   90.00
_cell.angle_gamma   90.00
#
_symmetry.space_group_name_H-M   'P 1'
#
loop_
_entity.id
_entity.type
_entity.pdbx_description
1 polymer ?
#
loop_
_entity_poly.entity_id
_entity_poly.type
_entity_poly.pdbx_seq_one_letter_code
_entity_poly.pdbx_strand_id
1 'polypeptide(L)' 'MRKKLYSSLEELRADLDEWLLEYNCDRSHSGKYCYGKTPMQTFLDSKHLASEKMLDQQLELKQPSKTRELFSVS' A
#
# COMPACT_ATOMS: atom_id res chain seq x y z
N MET A 1 -3.68 32.31 -2.14
CA MET A 1 -4.34 31.11 -2.71
C MET A 1 -5.78 31.09 -2.22
N ARG A 2 -6.76 30.94 -3.12
CA ARG A 2 -8.20 30.90 -2.76
C ARG A 2 -8.54 29.47 -2.32
N LYS A 3 -9.15 29.30 -1.14
CA LYS A 3 -9.70 28.00 -0.72
C LYS A 3 -11.08 27.81 -1.35
N LYS A 4 -11.35 26.66 -1.97
CA LYS A 4 -12.70 26.27 -2.41
C LYS A 4 -13.55 26.05 -1.16
N LEU A 5 -14.75 26.63 -1.13
CA LEU A 5 -15.74 26.36 -0.09
C LEU A 5 -16.61 25.22 -0.61
N TYR A 6 -16.56 24.07 0.06
CA TYR A 6 -17.38 22.92 -0.30
C TYR A 6 -18.77 23.08 0.26
N SER A 7 -19.77 22.88 -0.60
CA SER A 7 -21.19 22.99 -0.25
C SER A 7 -21.74 21.69 0.35
N SER A 8 -21.05 20.56 0.15
CA SER A 8 -21.42 19.25 0.64
C SER A 8 -20.20 18.34 0.87
N LEU A 9 -20.39 17.26 1.64
CA LEU A 9 -19.36 16.23 1.82
C LEU A 9 -19.06 15.49 0.52
N GLU A 10 -20.06 15.33 -0.35
CA GLU A 10 -19.92 14.61 -1.62
C GLU A 10 -18.98 15.37 -2.57
N GLU A 11 -19.12 16.69 -2.64
CA GLU A 11 -18.23 17.55 -3.41
C GLU A 11 -16.78 17.45 -2.92
N LEU A 12 -16.57 17.38 -1.61
CA LEU A 12 -15.24 17.19 -1.03
C LEU A 12 -14.66 15.82 -1.36
N ARG A 13 -15.48 14.76 -1.32
CA ARG A 13 -15.04 13.40 -1.65
C ARG A 13 -14.61 13.30 -3.11
N ALA A 14 -15.42 13.81 -4.03
CA ALA A 14 -15.12 13.77 -5.46
C ALA A 14 -13.79 14.47 -5.78
N ASP A 15 -13.57 15.69 -5.27
CA ASP A 15 -12.32 16.41 -5.45
C ASP A 15 -11.11 15.66 -4.83
N LEU A 16 -11.30 15.01 -3.68
CA LEU A 16 -10.24 14.22 -3.02
C LEU A 16 -9.89 12.97 -3.81
N ASP A 17 -10.90 12.25 -4.31
CA ASP A 17 -10.70 11.02 -5.10
C ASP A 17 -9.98 11.34 -6.41
N GLU A 18 -10.36 12.43 -7.09
CA GLU A 18 -9.67 12.93 -8.28
C GLU A 18 -8.22 13.29 -7.97
N TRP A 19 -7.99 14.05 -6.90
CA TRP A 19 -6.65 14.46 -6.50
C TRP A 19 -5.75 13.25 -6.14
N LEU A 20 -6.31 12.26 -5.44
CA LEU A 20 -5.62 11.01 -5.11
C LEU A 20 -5.22 10.23 -6.37
N LEU A 21 -6.10 10.18 -7.36
CA LEU A 21 -5.82 9.50 -8.62
C LEU A 21 -4.67 10.19 -9.37
N GLU A 22 -4.77 11.51 -9.58
CA GLU A 22 -3.74 12.29 -10.26
C GLU A 22 -2.37 12.14 -9.58
N TYR A 23 -2.35 12.28 -8.24
CA TYR A 23 -1.12 12.17 -7.48
C TYR A 23 -0.48 10.78 -7.60
N ASN A 24 -1.28 9.71 -7.42
CA ASN A 24 -0.76 8.35 -7.39
C ASN A 24 -0.39 7.80 -8.77
N CYS A 25 -1.12 8.21 -9.81
CA CYS A 25 -1.06 7.59 -11.13
C CYS A 25 -0.38 8.44 -12.20
N ASP A 26 -0.49 9.77 -12.14
CA ASP A 26 -0.05 10.62 -13.27
C ASP A 26 1.22 11.40 -12.92
N ARG A 27 1.43 11.70 -11.65
CA ARG A 27 2.57 12.51 -11.22
C ARG A 27 3.84 11.66 -11.10
N SER A 28 4.80 11.84 -12.01
CA SER A 28 6.14 11.27 -11.87
C SER A 28 6.88 11.86 -10.65
N HIS A 29 7.34 11.02 -9.73
CA HIS A 29 8.02 11.46 -8.51
C HIS A 29 9.44 11.96 -8.86
N SER A 30 9.78 13.21 -8.51
CA SER A 30 11.08 13.83 -8.85
C SER A 30 12.26 13.36 -7.98
N GLY A 31 12.14 12.23 -7.29
CA GLY A 31 13.19 11.70 -6.41
C GLY A 31 14.33 11.06 -7.20
N LYS A 32 15.57 11.20 -6.71
CA LYS A 32 16.80 10.65 -7.33
C LYS A 32 16.70 9.16 -7.70
N TYR A 33 15.95 8.38 -6.92
CA TYR A 33 15.75 6.94 -7.11
C TYR A 33 14.34 6.55 -7.55
N CYS A 34 13.51 7.54 -7.88
CA CYS A 34 12.15 7.30 -8.39
C CYS A 34 12.14 7.12 -9.91
N TYR A 35 13.22 7.50 -10.62
CA TYR A 35 13.40 7.26 -12.07
C TYR A 35 12.23 7.70 -12.96
N GLY A 36 11.50 8.75 -12.56
CA GLY A 36 10.31 9.21 -13.28
C GLY A 36 9.06 8.32 -13.10
N LYS A 37 9.14 7.29 -12.25
CA LYS A 37 8.00 6.44 -11.91
C LYS A 37 6.98 7.21 -11.06
N THR A 38 5.73 6.81 -11.17
CA THR A 38 4.63 7.33 -10.36
C THR A 38 4.72 6.75 -8.95
N PRO A 39 4.09 7.39 -7.93
CA PRO A 39 4.02 6.83 -6.59
C PRO A 39 3.47 5.40 -6.58
N MET A 40 2.40 5.13 -7.35
CA MET A 40 1.80 3.80 -7.42
C MET A 40 2.77 2.76 -8.01
N GLN A 41 3.47 3.11 -9.10
CA GLN A 41 4.45 2.21 -9.71
C GLN A 41 5.59 1.90 -8.73
N THR A 42 6.11 2.92 -8.04
CA THR A 42 7.17 2.75 -7.04
C THR A 42 6.70 1.87 -5.88
N PHE A 43 5.47 2.07 -5.41
CA PHE A 43 4.89 1.25 -4.35
C PHE A 43 4.81 -0.21 -4.75
N LEU A 44 4.25 -0.52 -5.93
CA LEU A 44 4.14 -1.89 -6.42
C LEU A 44 5.50 -2.55 -6.63
N ASP A 45 6.46 -1.82 -7.21
CA ASP A 45 7.83 -2.31 -7.40
C ASP A 45 8.49 -2.67 -6.06
N SER A 46 8.27 -1.87 -5.01
CA SER A 46 8.86 -2.08 -3.68
C SER A 46 8.11 -3.06 -2.79
N LYS A 47 6.89 -3.48 -3.16
CA LYS A 47 6.02 -4.34 -2.34
C LYS A 47 6.70 -5.65 -1.92
N HIS A 48 7.37 -6.31 -2.86
CA HIS A 48 8.08 -7.56 -2.57
C HIS A 48 9.20 -7.37 -1.54
N LEU A 49 9.92 -6.25 -1.60
CA LEU A 49 10.98 -5.93 -0.63
C LEU A 49 10.42 -5.83 0.78
N ALA A 50 9.24 -5.23 0.96
CA ALA A 50 8.58 -5.17 2.25
C ALA A 50 8.22 -6.58 2.75
N SER A 51 7.60 -7.40 1.90
CA SER A 51 7.26 -8.80 2.24
C SER A 51 8.49 -9.64 2.59
N GLU A 52 9.60 -9.46 1.87
CA GLU A 52 10.86 -10.16 2.14
C GLU A 52 11.54 -9.73 3.44
N LYS A 53 11.20 -8.55 3.97
CA LYS A 53 11.75 -8.03 5.22
C LYS A 53 10.84 -8.28 6.43
N MET A 54 9.64 -8.82 6.23
CA MET A 54 8.75 -9.25 7.31
C MET A 54 9.22 -10.58 7.91
N LEU A 55 10.23 -10.50 8.78
CA LEU A 55 10.89 -11.67 9.37
C LEU A 55 9.93 -12.58 10.13
N ASP A 56 8.99 -12.02 10.89
CA ASP A 56 8.00 -12.80 11.65
C ASP A 56 7.17 -13.71 10.73
N GLN A 57 6.69 -13.18 9.61
CA GLN A 57 5.93 -13.92 8.61
C GLN A 57 6.79 -14.98 7.89
N GLN A 58 8.07 -14.69 7.67
CA GLN A 58 9.01 -15.66 7.09
C GLN A 58 9.36 -16.81 8.04
N LEU A 59 9.42 -16.52 9.34
CA LEU A 59 9.65 -17.54 10.36
C LEU A 59 8.48 -18.51 10.45
N GLU A 60 7.23 -18.03 10.35
CA GLU A 60 6.03 -18.86 10.34
C GLU A 60 5.95 -19.78 9.11
N LEU A 61 6.30 -19.30 7.91
CA LEU A 61 6.29 -20.09 6.68
C LEU A 61 7.40 -21.15 6.61
N LYS A 62 8.49 -20.98 7.37
CA LYS A 62 9.61 -21.95 7.43
C LYS A 62 9.40 -23.04 8.48
N GLN A 63 8.40 -22.93 9.35
CA GLN A 63 8.06 -24.02 10.25
C GLN A 63 7.21 -25.05 9.47
N PRO A 64 7.69 -26.30 9.28
CA PRO A 64 6.80 -27.35 8.82
C PRO A 64 5.69 -27.50 9.86
N SER A 65 4.45 -27.52 9.37
CA SER A 65 3.20 -27.65 10.12
C SER A 65 3.40 -28.25 11.52
N LYS A 66 3.19 -27.45 12.58
CA LYS A 66 2.86 -28.07 13.87
C LYS A 66 1.55 -28.81 13.66
N THR A 67 1.69 -30.14 13.68
CA THR A 67 0.69 -31.15 13.49
C THR A 67 -0.61 -30.77 14.17
N ARG A 68 -1.68 -31.02 13.43
CA ARG A 68 -3.08 -31.03 13.86
C ARG A 68 -3.28 -32.11 14.93
N GLU A 69 -2.67 -31.93 16.11
CA GLU A 69 -2.76 -32.82 17.28
C GLU A 69 -3.07 -31.99 18.53
N LEU A 70 -4.22 -31.32 18.54
CA LEU A 70 -4.80 -30.74 19.76
C LEU A 70 -6.30 -31.07 19.92
N PHE A 71 -6.84 -32.02 19.16
CA PHE A 71 -8.25 -32.45 19.26
C PHE A 71 -8.46 -33.97 19.32
N SER A 72 -7.49 -34.75 19.81
CA SER A 72 -7.70 -36.21 19.94
C SER A 72 -7.12 -36.88 21.20
N VAL A 73 -7.06 -36.17 22.34
CA VAL A 73 -6.88 -36.89 23.61
C VAL A 73 -7.89 -36.40 24.65
N SER A 74 -8.82 -37.34 24.93
CA SER A 74 -9.73 -37.48 26.07
C SER A 74 -10.95 -36.57 26.16
#